data_AF-A0A0C2F3K8-F1
#
_entry.id   AF-A0A0C2F3K8-F1
#
_cell.length_a   1.000
_cell.length_b   1.000
_cell.length_c   1.000
_cell.angle_alpha   90.00
_cell.angle_beta   90.00
_cell.angle_gamma   90.00
#
_symmetry.space_group_name_H-M   'P 1'
#
loop_
_entity.id
_entity.type
_entity.pdbx_description
1 polymer ?
#
loop_
_entity_poly.entity_id
_entity_poly.type
_entity_poly.pdbx_seq_one_letter_code
_entity_poly.pdbx_strand_id
1 'polypeptide(L)'
;MANGFVFGIGGKRVVFSGDTKPCDLLVEEGEDADLLIHEATFEDGHEADALKKKHSTMGQAVEIGRKMKARHVILTHFSARYPKVRIMFFGTLSR
;
A
#
# COMPACT_ATOMS: atom_id res chain seq x y z
N MET A 1 14.76 5.02 1.48
CA MET A 1 15.09 3.66 1.05
C MET A 1 13.77 2.93 1.11
N ALA A 2 13.22 2.55 -0.04
CA ALA A 2 11.98 1.80 -0.12
C ALA A 2 12.37 0.32 -0.18
N ASN A 3 11.91 -0.48 0.78
CA ASN A 3 12.24 -1.89 0.87
C ASN A 3 10.97 -2.68 0.55
N GLY A 4 10.65 -2.78 -0.74
CA GLY A 4 9.53 -3.58 -1.23
C GLY A 4 9.97 -4.98 -1.64
N PHE A 5 9.05 -5.94 -1.53
CA PHE A 5 9.25 -7.31 -2.00
C PHE A 5 8.12 -7.72 -2.94
N VAL A 6 8.48 -8.37 -4.04
CA VAL A 6 7.54 -8.97 -4.98
C VAL A 6 7.75 -10.48 -4.96
N PHE A 7 6.68 -11.22 -4.67
CA PHE A 7 6.69 -12.68 -4.56
C PHE A 7 5.82 -13.29 -5.64
N GLY A 8 6.33 -14.35 -6.28
CA GLY A 8 5.55 -15.25 -7.12
C GLY A 8 5.25 -16.54 -6.37
N ILE A 9 3.99 -16.78 -6.00
CA ILE A 9 3.58 -17.97 -5.24
C ILE A 9 2.41 -18.63 -5.97
N GLY A 10 2.60 -19.86 -6.46
CA GLY A 10 1.51 -20.62 -7.11
C GLY A 10 0.86 -19.89 -8.30
N GLY A 11 1.65 -19.15 -9.08
CA GLY A 11 1.13 -18.33 -10.20
C GLY A 11 0.43 -17.04 -9.77
N LYS A 12 0.49 -16.68 -8.49
CA LYS A 12 -0.02 -15.42 -7.94
C LYS A 12 1.12 -14.46 -7.64
N ARG A 13 0.90 -13.17 -7.92
CA ARG A 13 1.83 -12.09 -7.60
C ARG A 13 1.39 -11.40 -6.32
N VAL A 14 2.24 -11.44 -5.29
CA VAL A 14 2.00 -10.80 -3.99
C VAL A 14 3.08 -9.75 -3.77
N VAL A 15 2.67 -8.53 -3.41
CA VAL A 15 3.59 -7.41 -3.17
C VAL A 15 3.49 -6.97 -1.71
N PHE A 16 4.64 -6.77 -1.08
CA PHE A 16 4.74 -6.26 0.29
C PHE A 16 5.57 -4.99 0.30
N SER A 17 5.02 -3.88 0.79
CA SER A 17 5.68 -2.57 0.71
C SER A 17 6.87 -2.40 1.67
N GLY A 18 6.86 -3.14 2.79
CA GLY A 18 7.65 -2.75 3.98
C GLY A 18 7.24 -1.36 4.49
N ASP A 19 8.12 -0.72 5.26
CA ASP A 19 7.97 0.69 5.63
C ASP A 19 8.53 1.57 4.52
N THR A 20 7.66 2.38 3.94
CA THR A 20 8.02 3.23 2.81
C THR A 20 7.07 4.41 2.65
N LYS A 21 7.62 5.52 2.16
CA LYS A 21 6.85 6.56 1.49
C LYS A 21 6.30 6.04 0.15
N PRO A 22 5.36 6.74 -0.49
CA PRO A 22 4.95 6.43 -1.86
C PRO A 22 6.16 6.27 -2.80
N CYS A 23 6.17 5.16 -3.53
CA CYS A 23 7.29 4.73 -4.35
C CYS A 23 6.79 4.16 -5.68
N ASP A 24 7.07 4.86 -6.78
CA ASP A 24 6.63 4.43 -8.11
C ASP A 24 7.38 3.17 -8.57
N LEU A 25 8.62 2.94 -8.14
CA LEU A 25 9.33 1.67 -8.42
C LEU A 25 8.56 0.46 -7.86
N LEU A 26 7.93 0.58 -6.69
CA LEU A 26 7.10 -0.50 -6.15
C LEU A 26 5.90 -0.79 -7.04
N VAL A 27 5.30 0.26 -7.63
CA VAL A 27 4.19 0.16 -8.57
C VAL A 27 4.64 -0.57 -9.85
N GLU A 28 5.78 -0.18 -10.42
CA GLU A 28 6.33 -0.76 -11.65
C GLU A 28 6.67 -2.25 -11.46
N GLU A 29 7.41 -2.59 -10.40
CA GLU A 29 7.78 -3.99 -10.12
C GLU A 29 6.57 -4.86 -9.72
N GLY A 30 5.57 -4.23 -9.13
CA GLY A 30 4.35 -4.87 -8.62
C GLY A 30 3.18 -4.89 -9.59
N GLU A 31 3.31 -4.42 -10.83
CA GLU A 31 2.17 -4.24 -11.74
C GLU A 31 1.31 -5.51 -11.84
N ASP A 32 -0.02 -5.32 -11.84
CA ASP A 32 -1.04 -6.38 -11.90
C ASP A 32 -0.96 -7.41 -10.75
N ALA A 33 -0.50 -6.98 -9.56
CA ALA A 33 -0.47 -7.83 -8.37
C ALA A 33 -1.86 -8.39 -8.02
N ASP A 34 -1.93 -9.68 -7.68
CA ASP A 34 -3.15 -10.28 -7.12
C ASP A 34 -3.45 -9.76 -5.71
N LEU A 35 -2.40 -9.40 -4.96
CA LEU A 35 -2.47 -8.88 -3.61
C LEU A 35 -1.33 -7.90 -3.34
N LEU A 36 -1.67 -6.69 -2.89
CA LEU A 36 -0.75 -5.74 -2.30
C LEU A 36 -0.98 -5.66 -0.79
N ILE A 37 0.08 -5.78 0.00
CA ILE A 37 0.09 -5.49 1.43
C ILE A 37 0.94 -4.22 1.61
N HIS A 38 0.31 -3.12 1.99
CA HIS A 38 0.96 -1.82 2.07
C HIS A 38 0.85 -1.21 3.47
N GLU A 39 1.94 -0.59 3.95
CA GLU A 39 1.92 0.19 5.19
C GLU A 39 1.05 1.44 5.05
N ALA A 40 0.35 1.79 6.12
CA ALA A 40 -0.53 2.95 6.17
C ALA A 40 -0.41 3.61 7.56
N THR A 41 0.82 3.97 7.92
CA THR A 41 1.16 4.42 9.27
C THR A 41 0.42 5.70 9.67
N PHE A 42 0.22 6.62 8.72
CA PHE A 42 -0.40 7.93 8.97
C PHE A 42 -1.84 8.01 8.44
N GLU A 43 -2.67 8.78 9.12
CA GLU A 43 -3.97 9.20 8.57
C GLU A 43 -3.77 10.26 7.48
N ASP A 44 -4.76 10.38 6.58
CA ASP A 44 -4.79 11.45 5.58
C ASP A 44 -4.84 12.82 6.25
N GLY A 45 -4.14 13.81 5.69
CA GLY A 45 -3.90 15.12 6.32
C GLY A 45 -2.58 15.21 7.10
N HIS A 46 -1.86 14.10 7.28
CA HIS A 46 -0.53 14.06 7.89
C HIS A 46 0.60 13.71 6.90
N GLU A 47 0.45 14.08 5.62
CA GLU A 47 1.39 13.73 4.55
C GLU A 47 2.81 14.27 4.80
N ALA A 48 2.93 15.46 5.38
CA ALA A 48 4.23 16.06 5.70
C ALA A 48 4.98 15.24 6.77
N ASP A 49 4.26 14.77 7.79
CA ASP A 49 4.83 13.92 8.83
C ASP A 49 5.19 12.53 8.29
N ALA A 50 4.31 11.96 7.45
CA ALA A 50 4.55 10.70 6.76
C ALA A 50 5.83 10.78 5.91
N LEU A 51 5.98 11.83 5.11
CA LEU A 51 7.17 12.04 4.30
C LEU A 51 8.43 12.19 5.15
N LYS A 52 8.39 13.01 6.21
CA LYS A 52 9.53 13.25 7.10
C LYS A 52 9.99 11.97 7.79
N LYS A 53 9.05 11.11 8.18
CA LYS A 53 9.32 9.82 8.84
C LYS A 53 9.46 8.65 7.85
N LYS A 54 9.36 8.91 6.54
CA LYS A 54 9.50 7.94 5.45
C LYS A 54 8.44 6.82 5.46
N HIS A 55 7.22 7.18 5.85
CA HIS A 55 6.04 6.33 5.83
C HIS A 55 4.99 6.82 4.84
N SER A 56 3.88 6.08 4.72
CA SER A 56 2.75 6.44 3.87
C SER A 56 1.51 6.78 4.70
N THR A 57 0.66 7.66 4.15
CA THR A 57 -0.72 7.78 4.63
C THR A 57 -1.61 6.66 4.07
N MET A 58 -2.79 6.48 4.66
CA MET A 58 -3.79 5.53 4.13
C MET A 58 -4.15 5.81 2.67
N GLY A 59 -4.47 7.06 2.33
CA GLY A 59 -4.84 7.46 0.96
C GLY A 59 -3.68 7.28 -0.02
N GLN A 60 -2.46 7.55 0.42
CA GLN A 60 -1.25 7.28 -0.36
C GLN A 60 -1.06 5.79 -0.63
N ALA A 61 -1.21 4.92 0.38
CA ALA A 61 -1.11 3.48 0.22
C ALA A 61 -2.17 2.91 -0.73
N VAL A 62 -3.41 3.43 -0.64
CA VAL A 62 -4.50 3.10 -1.57
C VAL A 62 -4.17 3.53 -2.99
N GLU A 63 -3.62 4.71 -3.17
CA GLU A 63 -3.26 5.22 -4.49
C GLU A 63 -2.13 4.40 -5.14
N ILE A 64 -1.15 3.94 -4.35
CA ILE A 64 -0.14 2.98 -4.83
C ILE A 64 -0.82 1.69 -5.31
N GLY A 65 -1.77 1.14 -4.56
CA GLY A 65 -2.53 -0.04 -4.98
C GLY A 65 -3.30 0.16 -6.28
N ARG A 66 -3.93 1.33 -6.47
CA ARG A 66 -4.64 1.67 -7.71
C ARG A 66 -3.69 1.79 -8.90
N LYS A 67 -2.58 2.52 -8.74
CA LYS A 67 -1.57 2.68 -9.80
C LYS A 67 -0.96 1.34 -10.20
N MET A 68 -0.74 0.46 -9.22
CA MET A 68 -0.25 -0.91 -9.42
C MET A 68 -1.28 -1.82 -10.10
N LYS A 69 -2.55 -1.39 -10.22
CA LYS A 69 -3.69 -2.23 -10.63
C LYS A 69 -3.82 -3.48 -9.77
N ALA A 70 -3.48 -3.37 -8.49
CA ALA A 70 -3.55 -4.49 -7.56
C ALA A 70 -5.01 -4.93 -7.40
N ARG A 71 -5.26 -6.24 -7.57
CA ARG A 71 -6.62 -6.79 -7.47
C ARG A 71 -7.21 -6.67 -6.07
N HIS A 72 -6.37 -6.82 -5.05
CA HIS A 72 -6.72 -6.62 -3.65
C HIS A 72 -5.62 -5.83 -2.95
N VAL A 73 -6.02 -4.98 -2.00
CA VAL A 73 -5.10 -4.18 -1.18
C VAL A 73 -5.42 -4.42 0.29
N ILE A 74 -4.42 -4.83 1.06
CA ILE A 74 -4.46 -4.91 2.52
C ILE A 74 -3.61 -3.79 3.08
N LEU A 75 -4.20 -2.96 3.93
CA LEU A 75 -3.49 -1.91 4.65
C LEU A 75 -3.03 -2.46 6.01
N THR A 76 -1.78 -2.18 6.38
CA THR A 76 -1.16 -2.65 7.63
C THR A 76 -0.32 -1.54 8.29
N HIS A 77 0.36 -1.87 9.38
CA HIS A 77 1.30 -0.99 10.09
C HIS A 77 0.66 0.33 10.54
N PHE A 78 -0.60 0.28 10.97
CA PHE A 78 -1.31 1.44 11.49
C PHE A 78 -0.64 1.95 12.78
N SER A 79 -0.53 3.28 12.91
CA SER A 79 -0.02 3.85 14.15
C SER A 79 -0.93 3.50 15.33
N ALA A 80 -0.36 2.94 16.40
CA ALA A 80 -1.07 2.61 17.64
C ALA A 80 -1.72 3.84 18.31
N ARG A 81 -1.34 5.05 17.91
CA ARG A 81 -1.95 6.31 18.36
C ARG A 81 -3.40 6.49 17.88
N TYR A 82 -3.79 5.80 16.80
CA TYR A 82 -5.11 5.92 16.17
C TYR A 82 -5.73 4.53 15.94
N PRO A 83 -6.40 3.93 16.95
CA PRO A 83 -6.93 2.56 16.88
C PRO A 83 -8.17 2.40 15.98
N LYS A 84 -8.51 3.39 15.14
CA LYS A 84 -9.68 3.33 14.26
C LYS A 84 -9.31 2.72 12.93
N VAL A 85 -9.62 1.44 12.75
CA VAL A 85 -9.53 0.78 11.45
C VAL A 85 -10.75 1.17 10.61
N ARG A 86 -10.54 1.94 9.53
CA ARG A 86 -11.60 2.21 8.55
C ARG A 86 -11.65 1.08 7.53
N ILE A 87 -12.84 0.47 7.38
CA ILE A 87 -13.11 -0.47 6.29
C ILE A 87 -13.39 0.35 5.04
N MET A 88 -12.60 0.15 3.99
CA MET A 88 -12.80 0.80 2.71
C MET A 88 -13.15 -0.27 1.67
N PHE A 89 -14.35 -0.18 1.09
CA PHE A 89 -14.77 -1.06 0.01
C PHE A 89 -14.36 -0.44 -1.33
N PHE A 90 -13.48 -1.13 -2.06
CA PHE A 90 -13.20 -0.80 -3.45
C PHE A 90 -13.97 -1.76 -4.36
N GLY A 91 -14.77 -1.18 -5.27
CA GLY A 91 -15.57 -1.94 -6.23
C GLY A 91 -14.67 -2.77 -7.15
N THR A 92 -15.12 -3.98 -7.46
CA THR A 92 -14.49 -4.85 -8.45
C THR A 92 -14.45 -4.11 -9.78
N LEU A 93 -13.25 -3.80 -10.29
CA LEU A 93 -13.10 -3.44 -11.70
C LEU A 93 -13.51 -4.70 -12.48
N SER A 94 -14.67 -4.63 -13.16
CA SER A 94 -15.05 -5.64 -14.14
C SER A 94 -13.92 -5.71 -15.18
N ARG A 95 -13.58 -6.94 -15.54
CA ARG A 95 -12.57 -7.34 -16.53
C ARG A 95 -12.46 -6.41 -17.74
#